data_AF-A0A7J6WWM2-F1
#
_entry.id   AF-A0A7J6WWM2-F1
#
_cell.length_a   1.000
_cell.length_b   1.000
_cell.length_c   1.000
_cell.angle_alpha   90.00
_cell.angle_beta   90.00
_cell.angle_gamma   90.00
#
_symmetry.space_group_name_H-M   'P 1'
#
loop_
_entity.id
_entity.type
_entity.pdbx_description
1 polymer ?
#
loop_
_entity_poly.entity_id
_entity_poly.type
_entity_poly.pdbx_seq_one_letter_code
_entity_poly.pdbx_strand_id
1 'polypeptide(L)' 'MIKEGEGLLRNSLWTGNPMEKKAITVSWDKCCKPVQEGGLGIRKLGDLNLAMLTKLAWQIMTGNSSFSKVHEKQVPN' A
#
# COMPACT_ATOMS: atom_id res chain seq x y z
N MET A 1 7.49 -6.84 -4.46
CA MET A 1 6.89 -6.25 -3.26
C MET A 1 5.44 -5.77 -3.46
N ILE A 2 5.15 -4.59 -4.02
CA ILE A 2 3.76 -4.09 -4.12
C ILE A 2 2.85 -5.03 -4.92
N LYS A 3 3.29 -5.47 -6.11
CA LYS A 3 2.53 -6.42 -6.95
C LYS A 3 2.29 -7.76 -6.25
N GLU A 4 3.23 -8.22 -5.44
CA GLU A 4 3.08 -9.46 -4.66
C GLU A 4 2.05 -9.26 -3.54
N GLY A 5 2.12 -8.14 -2.82
CA GLY A 5 1.11 -7.77 -1.82
C GLY A 5 -0.30 -7.66 -2.40
N GLU A 6 -0.45 -7.06 -3.58
CA GLU A 6 -1.73 -7.03 -4.30
C GLU A 6 -2.20 -8.44 -4.69
N GLY A 7 -1.27 -9.32 -5.10
CA GLY A 7 -1.55 -10.73 -5.34
C GLY A 7 -2.09 -11.44 -4.10
N LEU A 8 -1.48 -11.23 -2.93
CA LEU A 8 -1.93 -11.82 -1.66
C LEU A 8 -3.31 -11.29 -1.25
N LEU A 9 -3.54 -9.97 -1.35
CA LEU A 9 -4.85 -9.36 -1.06
C LEU A 9 -5.93 -9.90 -1.99
N ARG A 10 -5.62 -10.00 -3.28
CA ARG A 10 -6.52 -10.57 -4.28
C ARG A 10 -6.83 -12.03 -3.96
N ASN A 11 -5.83 -12.85 -3.65
CA ASN A 11 -6.04 -14.24 -3.27
C ASN A 11 -6.91 -14.34 -2.02
N SER A 12 -6.56 -13.65 -0.93
CA SER A 12 -7.36 -13.62 0.30
C SER A 12 -8.82 -13.25 0.07
N LEU A 13 -9.10 -12.27 -0.81
CA LEU A 13 -10.46 -11.83 -1.12
C LEU A 13 -11.31 -12.94 -1.76
N TRP A 14 -10.72 -13.77 -2.62
CA TRP A 14 -11.47 -14.72 -3.44
C TRP A 14 -11.36 -16.17 -2.96
N THR A 15 -10.27 -16.54 -2.28
CA THR A 15 -10.02 -17.91 -1.79
C THR A 15 -10.06 -17.99 -0.27
N GLY A 16 -10.00 -16.86 0.44
CA GLY A 16 -9.79 -16.84 1.89
C GLY A 16 -8.38 -17.22 2.33
N ASN A 17 -7.52 -17.64 1.40
CA ASN A 17 -6.13 -18.03 1.66
C ASN A 17 -5.16 -17.27 0.73
N PRO A 18 -4.31 -16.38 1.26
CA PRO A 18 -3.40 -15.56 0.45
C PRO A 18 -2.41 -16.38 -0.39
N MET A 19 -2.07 -17.59 0.06
CA MET A 19 -1.09 -18.46 -0.59
C MET A 19 -1.71 -19.34 -1.69
N GLU A 20 -3.03 -19.46 -1.71
CA GLU A 20 -3.74 -20.26 -2.69
C GLU A 20 -3.81 -19.54 -4.03
N LYS A 21 -3.12 -20.09 -5.04
CA LYS A 21 -3.15 -19.57 -6.41
C LYS A 21 -4.33 -20.19 -7.15
N LYS A 22 -5.44 -19.45 -7.25
CA LYS A 22 -6.56 -19.77 -8.15
C LYS A 22 -6.67 -18.75 -9.28
N ALA A 23 -7.15 -19.21 -10.43
CA ALA A 23 -7.45 -18.35 -11.56
C ALA A 23 -8.67 -17.48 -11.23
N ILE A 24 -8.42 -16.28 -10.71
CA ILE A 24 -9.45 -15.28 -10.46
C ILE A 24 -9.71 -14.57 -11.77
N THR A 25 -10.96 -14.59 -12.23
CA THR A 25 -11.38 -14.05 -13.54
C THR A 25 -11.70 -12.56 -13.50
N VAL A 26 -11.90 -11.98 -12.31
CA VAL A 26 -12.16 -10.55 -12.14
C VAL A 26 -10.84 -9.78 -12.18
N SER A 27 -10.79 -8.74 -13.03
CA SER A 27 -9.66 -7.81 -13.08
C SER A 27 -9.55 -7.03 -11.78
N TRP A 28 -8.34 -6.99 -11.21
CA TRP A 28 -8.07 -6.27 -9.97
C TRP A 28 -8.37 -4.76 -10.11
N ASP A 29 -8.12 -4.18 -11.28
CA ASP A 29 -8.44 -2.78 -11.56
C ASP A 29 -9.94 -2.49 -11.44
N LYS A 30 -10.80 -3.44 -11.83
CA LYS A 30 -12.25 -3.30 -11.66
C LYS A 30 -12.65 -3.36 -10.19
N CYS A 31 -12.03 -4.26 -9.41
CA CYS A 31 -12.25 -4.33 -7.97
C CYS A 31 -11.87 -3.02 -7.26
N CYS A 32 -10.83 -2.34 -7.72
CA CYS A 32 -10.36 -1.11 -7.09
C CYS A 32 -11.19 0.13 -7.39
N LYS A 33 -12.15 0.07 -8.33
CA LYS A 33 -13.03 1.20 -8.63
C LYS A 33 -13.93 1.53 -7.43
N PRO A 34 -14.41 2.78 -7.31
CA PRO A 34 -15.43 3.15 -6.34
C PRO A 34 -16.66 2.25 -6.42
N VAL A 35 -17.35 2.07 -5.29
CA VAL A 35 -18.59 1.27 -5.22
C VAL A 35 -19.66 1.84 -6.15
N GLN A 36 -19.71 3.17 -6.29
CA GLN A 36 -20.61 3.89 -7.20
C GLN A 36 -20.37 3.55 -8.68
N GLU A 37 -19.16 3.12 -9.04
CA GLU A 37 -18.78 2.69 -10.39
C GLU A 37 -18.85 1.16 -10.56
N GLY A 38 -19.43 0.43 -9.60
CA GLY A 38 -19.54 -1.02 -9.63
C GLY A 38 -18.26 -1.77 -9.23
N GLY A 39 -17.30 -1.09 -8.60
CA GLY A 39 -16.13 -1.73 -7.97
C GLY A 39 -16.37 -2.08 -6.49
N LEU A 40 -15.33 -2.57 -5.83
CA LEU A 40 -15.35 -2.88 -4.39
C LEU A 40 -14.85 -1.72 -3.51
N GLY A 41 -14.37 -0.63 -4.11
CA GLY A 41 -13.80 0.52 -3.40
C GLY A 41 -12.42 0.25 -2.77
N ILE A 42 -11.81 -0.90 -3.05
CA ILE A 42 -10.50 -1.28 -2.52
C ILE A 42 -9.42 -0.36 -3.11
N ARG A 43 -8.58 0.25 -2.27
CA ARG A 43 -7.47 1.07 -2.76
C ARG A 43 -6.34 0.20 -3.29
N LYS A 44 -5.74 0.61 -4.41
CA LYS A 44 -4.54 -0.04 -4.94
C LYS A 44 -3.40 0.14 -3.96
N LEU A 45 -2.61 -0.91 -3.76
CA LEU A 45 -1.48 -0.85 -2.83
C LEU A 45 -0.37 0.07 -3.37
N GLY A 46 -0.27 0.23 -4.69
CA GLY A 46 0.60 1.22 -5.32
C GLY A 46 0.28 2.66 -4.88
N ASP A 47 -1.00 3.02 -4.88
CA ASP A 47 -1.45 4.37 -4.49
C ASP A 47 -1.22 4.60 -2.98
N LEU A 48 -1.50 3.58 -2.16
CA LEU A 48 -1.23 3.63 -0.73
C LEU A 48 0.27 3.78 -0.44
N ASN A 49 1.12 3.02 -1.13
CA ASN A 49 2.57 3.10 -0.96
C ASN A 49 3.10 4.48 -1.35
N LEU A 50 2.61 5.04 -2.47
CA LEU A 50 2.98 6.40 -2.86
C LEU A 50 2.56 7.41 -1.79
N ALA A 51 1.31 7.36 -1.33
CA ALA A 51 0.82 8.26 -0.28
C ALA A 51 1.62 8.13 1.03
N MET A 52 1.98 6.90 1.42
CA MET A 52 2.81 6.65 2.60
C MET A 52 4.22 7.22 2.42
N LEU A 53 4.85 7.03 1.26
CA LEU A 53 6.17 7.58 0.95
C LEU A 53 6.15 9.11 0.93
N THR A 54 5.13 9.73 0.33
CA THR A 54 4.95 11.18 0.32
C THR A 54 4.77 11.72 1.74
N LYS A 55 3.94 11.06 2.56
CA LYS A 55 3.77 11.43 3.97
C LYS A 55 5.07 11.30 4.76
N LEU A 56 5.81 10.21 4.55
CA LEU A 56 7.10 9.98 5.20
C LEU A 56 8.12 11.05 4.80
N ALA A 57 8.25 11.34 3.51
CA ALA A 57 9.13 12.39 3.00
C ALA A 57 8.78 13.75 3.60
N TRP A 58 7.50 14.10 3.65
CA TRP A 58 7.03 15.32 4.31
C TRP A 58 7.43 15.37 5.78
N GLN A 59 7.18 14.29 6.55
CA GLN A 59 7.54 14.25 7.96
C GLN A 59 9.05 14.35 8.19
N ILE A 60 9.87 13.81 7.28
CA ILE A 60 11.33 13.93 7.34
C ILE A 60 11.73 15.39 7.14
N MET A 61 11.18 16.04 6.12
CA MET A 61 11.47 17.44 5.79
C MET A 61 11.01 18.42 6.88
N THR A 62 9.89 18.14 7.55
CA THR A 62 9.38 19.00 8.63
C THR A 62 9.93 18.66 10.01
N GLY A 63 10.93 17.77 10.12
CA GLY A 63 11.53 17.37 11.41
C GLY A 63 10.60 16.59 12.35
N ASN A 64 9.41 16.20 11.88
CA ASN A 64 8.38 15.55 12.69
C ASN A 64 8.43 14.02 12.62
N SER A 65 9.37 13.46 11.84
CA SER A 65 9.57 12.01 11.78
C SER A 65 10.50 11.54 12.90
N SER A 66 10.26 10.33 13.42
CA SER A 66 11.20 9.67 14.32
C SER A 66 12.58 9.45 13.67
N PHE A 67 12.64 9.34 12.33
CA PHE A 67 13.88 9.23 11.58
C PHE A 67 14.71 10.52 11.60
N SER A 68 14.09 11.69 11.50
CA SER A 68 14.76 12.99 11.60
C SER A 68 15.44 13.14 12.96
N LYS A 69 14.78 12.70 14.03
CA LYS A 69 15.32 12.74 15.41
C LYS A 69 16.51 11.80 15.63
N VAL A 70 16.61 10.72 14.84
CA VAL A 70 17.73 9.77 14.92
C VAL A 70 18.97 10.32 14.20
N HIS A 71 18.79 10.97 13.04
CA HIS A 71 19.90 11.62 12.32
C HIS A 71 20.56 12.72 13.16
N GLU A 72 19.77 13.53 13.87
CA GLU A 72 20.27 14.59 14.75
C GLU A 72 21.05 14.05 15.97
N LYS A 73 20.73 12.83 16.43
CA LYS A 73 21.51 12.15 17.49
C LYS A 73 22.78 11.48 17.00
N GLN A 74 22.91 11.21 15.70
CA GLN A 74 24.05 10.49 15.11
C GLN A 74 25.11 11.41 14.51
N VAL A 75 24.79 12.68 14.25
CA VAL A 75 25.78 13.69 13.84
C VAL A 75 26.08 14.59 15.04
N PRO A 76 27.10 14.29 15.86
CA PRO A 76 27.58 15.24 16.85
C PRO A 76 28.24 16.44 16.15
N ASN A 77 28.01 17.65 16.67
CA ASN A 77 28.75 18.87 16.31
C ASN A 77 30.26 18.67 16.47
#